data_AF-A0A3A0EUL1-F1
#
_entry.id   AF-A0A3A0EUL1-F1
#
_cell.length_a   1.000
_cell.length_b   1.000
_cell.length_c   1.000
_cell.angle_alpha   90.00
_cell.angle_beta   90.00
_cell.angle_gamma   90.00
#
_symmetry.space_group_name_H-M   'P 1'
#
loop_
_entity.id
_entity.type
_entity.pdbx_description
1 polymer ?
#
loop_
_entity_poly.entity_id
_entity_poly.type
_entity_poly.pdbx_seq_one_letter_code
_entity_poly.pdbx_strand_id
1 'polypeptide(L)' 'MAVDKSLLPEIGFVRLPTILAHVPVSRSLWWEGVRTGRFPKPVKLAPRVTAWRVEDVRSVILTLGRKT' A
#
# COMPACT_ATOMS: atom_id res chain seq x y z
N MET A 1 5.84 1.95 25.58
CA MET A 1 6.61 1.82 24.33
C MET A 1 5.77 2.44 23.22
N ALA A 2 6.08 3.67 22.82
CA ALA A 2 5.48 4.24 21.62
C ALA A 2 6.05 3.48 20.43
N VAL A 3 5.23 2.67 19.77
CA VAL A 3 5.58 2.19 18.44
C VAL A 3 5.66 3.43 17.57
N ASP A 4 6.87 3.75 17.13
CA ASP A 4 7.12 4.94 16.35
C ASP A 4 6.22 4.88 15.08
N LYS A 5 5.69 6.02 14.69
CA LYS A 5 4.73 6.17 13.60
C LYS A 5 5.39 6.02 12.22
N SER A 6 6.52 5.33 12.12
CA SER A 6 7.09 4.81 10.88
C SER A 6 6.37 3.52 10.49
N LEU A 7 5.06 3.60 10.28
CA LEU A 7 4.20 2.44 10.00
C LEU A 7 4.54 1.74 8.66
N LEU A 8 5.40 2.35 7.82
CA LEU A 8 5.98 1.73 6.62
C LEU A 8 7.51 1.61 6.77
N PRO A 9 8.08 0.39 6.62
CA PRO A 9 9.53 0.19 6.63
C PRO A 9 10.22 0.92 5.46
N GLU A 10 11.55 1.05 5.50
CA GLU A 10 12.33 1.74 4.44
C GLU A 10 12.27 1.05 3.07
N ILE A 11 12.36 -0.28 3.06
CA ILE A 11 12.36 -1.12 1.87
C ILE A 11 11.57 -2.42 2.11
N GLY A 12 11.33 -3.18 1.06
CA GLY A 12 10.70 -4.51 1.13
C GLY A 12 9.23 -4.50 0.74
N PHE A 13 8.43 -5.31 1.44
CA PHE A 13 7.04 -5.58 1.07
C PHE A 13 6.07 -5.38 2.24
N VAL A 14 4.91 -4.82 1.93
CA VAL A 14 3.80 -4.60 2.88
C VAL A 14 2.52 -5.26 2.41
N ARG A 15 1.66 -5.62 3.36
CA ARG A 15 0.36 -6.25 3.07
C ARG A 15 -0.77 -5.23 3.10
N LEU A 16 -1.90 -5.61 2.51
CA LEU A 16 -3.08 -4.75 2.38
C LEU A 16 -3.51 -4.05 3.70
N PRO A 17 -3.56 -4.71 4.88
CA PRO A 17 -3.98 -4.03 6.10
C PRO A 17 -3.08 -2.82 6.46
N THR A 18 -1.77 -2.96 6.28
CA THR A 18 -0.80 -1.88 6.49
C THR A 18 -1.05 -0.73 5.52
N ILE A 19 -1.30 -1.05 4.24
CA ILE A 19 -1.57 -0.03 3.21
C ILE A 19 -2.82 0.78 3.54
N LEU A 20 -3.91 0.13 3.97
CA LEU A 20 -5.18 0.78 4.27
C LEU A 20 -5.15 1.63 5.55
N ALA A 21 -4.17 1.41 6.43
CA ALA A 21 -3.93 2.32 7.55
C ALA A 21 -3.36 3.68 7.09
N HIS A 22 -2.74 3.73 5.90
CA HIS A 22 -2.17 4.95 5.32
C HIS A 22 -3.04 5.57 4.23
N VAL A 23 -3.72 4.73 3.46
CA VAL A 23 -4.55 5.16 2.34
C VAL A 23 -6.01 4.93 2.77
N PRO A 24 -6.76 5.99 3.11
CA PRO A 24 -8.12 5.87 3.66
C PRO A 24 -9.12 5.52 2.56
N VAL A 25 -9.01 4.31 2.03
CA VAL A 25 -9.88 3.73 1.01
C VAL A 25 -10.38 2.37 1.46
N SER A 26 -11.49 1.92 0.90
CA SER A 26 -11.97 0.56 1.15
C SER A 26 -11.06 -0.48 0.47
N ARG A 27 -11.04 -1.71 1.00
CA ARG A 27 -10.36 -2.86 0.37
C ARG A 27 -10.79 -3.02 -1.10
N SER A 28 -12.08 -2.93 -1.38
CA SER A 28 -12.62 -3.09 -2.73
C SER A 28 -12.15 -1.99 -3.68
N LEU A 29 -12.11 -0.73 -3.21
CA LEU A 29 -11.59 0.38 -4.00
C LEU A 29 -10.09 0.24 -4.28
N TRP A 30 -9.33 -0.30 -3.32
CA TRP A 30 -7.93 -0.65 -3.56
C TRP A 30 -7.79 -1.70 -4.66
N TRP A 31 -8.53 -2.80 -4.59
CA TRP A 31 -8.48 -3.84 -5.63
C TRP A 31 -8.95 -3.34 -6.99
N GLU A 32 -9.98 -2.50 -7.03
CA GLU A 32 -10.45 -1.86 -8.26
C GLU A 32 -9.40 -0.90 -8.83
N GLY A 33 -8.71 -0.14 -7.98
CA GLY A 33 -7.59 0.70 -8.39
C GLY A 33 -6.41 -0.12 -8.92
N VAL A 34 -6.14 -1.30 -8.35
CA VAL A 34 -5.15 -2.24 -8.88
C VAL A 34 -5.58 -2.75 -10.27
N ARG A 35 -6.86 -3.09 -10.45
CA ARG A 35 -7.42 -3.57 -11.72
C ARG A 35 -7.38 -2.51 -12.82
N THR A 36 -7.66 -1.26 -12.47
CA THR A 36 -7.68 -0.10 -13.39
C THR A 36 -6.31 0.54 -13.61
N GLY A 37 -5.28 0.08 -12.89
CA GLY A 37 -3.91 0.61 -12.99
C GLY A 37 -3.66 1.90 -12.19
N ARG A 38 -4.63 2.36 -11.38
CA ARG A 38 -4.48 3.50 -10.47
C ARG A 38 -3.57 3.17 -9.27
N PHE A 39 -3.56 1.92 -8.82
CA PHE A 39 -2.73 1.45 -7.71
C PHE A 39 -1.75 0.36 -8.20
N PRO A 40 -0.60 0.20 -7.53
CA PRO A 40 0.44 -0.72 -7.97
C PRO A 40 -0.03 -2.17 -7.99
N LYS A 41 0.49 -2.93 -8.96
CA LYS A 41 0.19 -4.36 -9.06
C LYS A 41 0.75 -5.12 -7.85
N PRO A 42 0.00 -6.08 -7.29
CA PRO A 42 0.49 -6.91 -6.21
C PRO A 42 1.61 -7.85 -6.66
N VAL A 43 2.49 -8.17 -5.73
CA VAL A 43 3.52 -9.22 -5.84
C VAL A 43 3.09 -10.44 -5.02
N LYS A 44 3.25 -11.63 -5.59
CA LYS A 44 3.03 -12.91 -4.89
C LYS A 44 4.33 -13.33 -4.23
N LEU A 45 4.37 -13.33 -2.89
CA LEU A 45 5.54 -13.79 -2.12
C LEU A 45 5.47 -15.29 -1.82
N ALA A 46 4.26 -15.84 -1.75
CA ALA A 46 3.98 -17.26 -1.48
C ALA A 46 2.57 -17.62 -2.02
N PRO A 47 2.18 -18.91 -2.06
CA PRO A 47 0.90 -19.36 -2.62
C PRO A 47 -0.37 -18.67 -2.09
N ARG A 48 -0.31 -18.05 -0.90
CA ARG A 48 -1.42 -17.28 -0.29
C ARG A 48 -1.01 -15.90 0.22
N VAL A 49 0.19 -15.44 -0.12
CA VAL A 49 0.73 -14.18 0.38
C VAL A 49 0.84 -13.20 -0.77
N THR A 50 -0.09 -12.24 -0.77
CA THR A 50 -0.06 -11.08 -1.66
C THR A 50 0.46 -9.88 -0.88
N ALA A 51 1.44 -9.19 -1.45
CA ALA A 51 2.05 -8.00 -0.88
C ALA A 51 2.35 -6.96 -1.98
N TRP A 52 2.75 -5.76 -1.58
CA TRP A 52 3.15 -4.67 -2.46
C TRP A 52 4.50 -4.14 -2.03
N ARG A 53 5.30 -3.64 -2.97
CA ARG A 53 6.56 -2.99 -2.62
C ARG A 53 6.28 -1.71 -1.85
N VAL A 54 7.09 -1.46 -0.83
CA VAL A 54 7.02 -0.25 -0.02
C VAL A 54 7.18 1.00 -0.89
N GLU A 55 8.12 1.00 -1.84
CA GLU A 55 8.39 2.12 -2.74
C GLU A 55 7.15 2.52 -3.56
N ASP A 56 6.44 1.53 -4.11
CA ASP A 56 5.24 1.74 -4.91
C ASP A 56 4.10 2.33 -4.06
N VAL A 57 3.91 1.79 -2.85
CA VAL A 57 2.89 2.29 -1.91
C VAL A 57 3.21 3.72 -1.46
N ARG A 58 4.48 4.04 -1.20
CA ARG A 58 4.90 5.42 -0.89
C ARG A 58 4.61 6.37 -2.02
N SER A 59 4.87 5.98 -3.28
CA SER A 59 4.53 6.78 -4.45
C SER A 59 3.03 7.09 -4.53
N VAL A 60 2.17 6.11 -4.22
CA VAL A 60 0.72 6.32 -4.11
C VAL A 60 0.38 7.34 -3.02
N ILE A 61 0.94 7.19 -1.81
CA ILE A 61 0.67 8.11 -0.69
C ILE A 61 1.10 9.54 -1.04
N LEU A 62 2.29 9.71 -1.62
CA LEU A 62 2.79 11.01 -2.08
C LEU A 62 1.89 11.61 -3.16
N THR A 63 1.42 10.80 -4.10
CA THR A 63 0.53 11.24 -5.19
C THR A 63 -0.84 11.66 -4.65
N LEU A 64 -1.39 10.92 -3.69
CA LEU A 64 -2.66 11.26 -3.06
C LEU A 64 -2.56 12.53 -2.20
N GLY A 65 -1.42 12.75 -1.54
CA GLY A 65 -1.15 13.96 -0.77
C GLY A 65 -1.03 15.24 -1.60
N ARG A 66 -0.84 15.13 -2.93
CA ARG A 66 -0.76 16.29 -3.86
C ARG A 66 -2.13 16.83 -4.31
N LYS A 67 -3.25 16.25 -3.84
CA LYS A 67 -4.59 16.82 -4.10
C LYS A 67 -4.97 17.81 -3.00
N THR A 68 -4.38 19.01 -3.07
CA THR A 68 -4.91 20.30 -2.57
C THR A 68 -4.06 21.42 -3.15
#